data_AF-A0A522SYN4-F1
#
_entry.id   AF-A0A522SYN4-F1
#
_cell.length_a   1.000
_cell.length_b   1.000
_cell.length_c   1.000
_cell.angle_alpha   90.00
_cell.angle_beta   90.00
_cell.angle_gamma   90.00
#
_symmetry.space_group_name_H-M   'P 1'
#
loop_
_entity.id
_entity.type
_entity.pdbx_description
1 polymer ?
#
loop_
_entity_poly.entity_id
_entity_poly.type
_entity_poly.pdbx_seq_one_letter_code
_entity_poly.pdbx_strand_id
1 'polypeptide(L)'
;MAFCQQFKGEVKQLIKQFDGYVETHVDIALQVTTKLKAILNSPITGIVTAIIPGNLDNVIRAKLIQGLGYSIDALNIVDECKNQGTIEQKVQCFAAALVKEHPDMQDAILQKLAALLARFLGGNTTKQNIYDLFVQAKFSVAKA
;
A
#
# COMPACT_ATOMS: atom_id res chain seq x y z
N MET A 1 6.10 9.18 28.33
CA MET A 1 6.25 10.14 27.21
C MET A 1 7.67 10.16 26.60
N ALA A 2 8.74 9.89 27.35
CA ALA A 2 10.11 9.83 26.80
C ALA A 2 10.34 8.66 25.82
N PHE A 3 9.80 7.47 26.12
CA PHE A 3 9.97 6.27 25.28
C PHE A 3 9.44 6.44 23.85
N CYS A 4 8.23 6.99 23.67
CA CYS A 4 7.65 7.20 22.34
C CYS A 4 8.44 8.21 21.50
N GLN A 5 9.00 9.26 22.13
CA GLN A 5 9.83 10.24 21.42
C GLN A 5 11.18 9.65 20.99
N GLN A 6 11.80 8.84 21.86
CA GLN A 6 13.05 8.15 21.55
C GLN A 6 12.85 7.12 20.43
N PHE A 7 11.80 6.29 20.52
CA PHE A 7 11.44 5.33 19.48
C PHE A 7 11.18 6.01 18.12
N LYS A 8 10.46 7.15 18.11
CA LYS A 8 10.23 7.93 16.88
C LYS A 8 11.54 8.44 16.27
N GLY A 9 12.51 8.83 17.11
CA GLY A 9 13.85 9.24 16.68
C GLY A 9 14.61 8.09 15.99
N GLU A 10 14.58 6.90 16.59
CA GLU A 10 15.23 5.69 16.07
C GLU A 10 14.60 5.24 14.75
N VAL A 11 13.27 5.22 14.65
CA VAL A 11 12.55 4.90 13.40
C VAL A 11 12.87 5.91 12.29
N LYS A 12 12.93 7.22 12.62
CA LYS A 12 13.33 8.25 11.65
C LYS A 12 14.78 8.08 11.17
N GLN A 13 15.69 7.64 12.04
CA GLN A 13 17.07 7.34 11.65
C GLN A 13 17.14 6.11 10.75
N LEU A 14 16.39 5.05 11.04
CA LEU A 14 16.26 3.90 10.16
C LEU A 14 15.77 4.29 8.77
N ILE A 15 14.73 5.14 8.67
CA ILE A 15 14.21 5.63 7.38
C ILE A 15 15.32 6.30 6.55
N LYS A 16 16.20 7.10 7.19
CA LYS A 16 17.32 7.77 6.49
C LYS A 16 18.39 6.83 5.95
N GLN A 17 18.42 5.57 6.39
CA GLN A 17 19.38 4.58 5.91
C GLN A 17 18.91 3.86 4.64
N PHE A 18 17.65 4.04 4.23
CA PHE A 18 17.13 3.44 3.00
C PHE A 18 17.43 4.32 1.79
N ASP A 19 17.70 3.67 0.66
CA ASP A 19 17.95 4.31 -0.63
C ASP A 19 16.72 5.15 -1.06
N GLY A 20 16.94 6.36 -1.56
CA GLY A 20 15.89 7.25 -2.08
C GLY A 20 15.06 6.60 -3.19
N TYR A 21 15.63 5.60 -3.87
CA TYR A 21 14.93 4.74 -4.81
C TYR A 21 13.77 3.95 -4.16
N VAL A 22 14.04 3.28 -3.04
CA VAL A 22 13.01 2.54 -2.28
C VAL A 22 11.98 3.53 -1.71
N GLU A 23 12.46 4.68 -1.26
CA GLU A 23 11.64 5.70 -0.62
C GLU A 23 10.50 6.18 -1.52
N THR A 24 10.83 6.54 -2.76
CA THR A 24 9.88 7.10 -3.73
C THR A 24 8.74 6.13 -4.02
N HIS A 25 9.06 4.84 -4.20
CA HIS A 25 8.05 3.83 -4.50
C HIS A 25 7.16 3.50 -3.29
N VAL A 26 7.71 3.55 -2.08
CA VAL A 26 6.93 3.36 -0.86
C VAL A 26 5.98 4.52 -0.63
N ASP A 27 6.37 5.77 -0.90
CA ASP A 27 5.47 6.92 -0.75
C ASP A 27 4.26 6.85 -1.69
N ILE A 28 4.49 6.49 -2.96
CA ILE A 28 3.39 6.28 -3.92
C ILE A 28 2.47 5.16 -3.43
N ALA A 29 3.02 4.03 -2.97
CA ALA A 29 2.23 2.90 -2.51
C ALA A 29 1.43 3.20 -1.23
N LEU A 30 2.02 3.93 -0.29
CA LEU A 30 1.35 4.40 0.93
C LEU A 30 0.22 5.38 0.60
N GLN A 31 0.43 6.28 -0.37
CA GLN A 31 -0.62 7.21 -0.79
C GLN A 31 -1.83 6.46 -1.36
N VAL A 32 -1.61 5.45 -2.21
CA VAL A 32 -2.67 4.63 -2.79
C VAL A 32 -3.44 3.86 -1.71
N THR A 33 -2.73 3.18 -0.81
CA THR A 33 -3.37 2.37 0.24
C THR A 33 -4.07 3.21 1.30
N THR A 34 -3.56 4.41 1.60
CA THR A 34 -4.23 5.38 2.47
C THR A 34 -5.54 5.87 1.85
N LYS A 35 -5.54 6.20 0.55
CA LYS A 35 -6.76 6.56 -0.16
C LYS A 35 -7.73 5.40 -0.24
N LEU A 36 -7.24 4.18 -0.47
CA LEU A 36 -8.07 2.98 -0.44
C LEU A 36 -8.74 2.81 0.92
N LYS A 37 -8.01 3.00 2.02
CA LYS A 37 -8.56 2.98 3.38
C LYS A 37 -9.68 4.01 3.56
N ALA A 38 -9.44 5.25 3.13
CA ALA A 38 -10.38 6.35 3.30
C ALA A 38 -11.73 6.10 2.60
N ILE A 39 -11.72 5.32 1.52
CA ILE A 39 -12.92 5.04 0.74
C ILE A 39 -13.56 3.69 1.03
N LEU A 40 -13.00 2.87 1.95
CA LEU A 40 -13.58 1.57 2.34
C LEU A 40 -15.04 1.69 2.79
N ASN A 41 -15.40 2.81 3.41
CA ASN A 41 -16.76 3.05 3.92
C ASN A 41 -17.65 3.83 2.95
N SER A 42 -17.22 4.07 1.71
CA SER A 42 -17.95 4.87 0.74
C SER A 42 -18.22 4.08 -0.55
N PRO A 43 -19.48 3.97 -1.00
CA PRO A 43 -19.80 3.37 -2.30
C PRO A 43 -19.36 4.31 -3.42
N ILE A 44 -18.11 4.18 -3.86
CA ILE A 44 -17.53 4.99 -4.93
C ILE A 44 -17.46 4.18 -6.21
N THR A 45 -18.01 4.73 -7.30
CA THR A 45 -17.76 4.26 -8.66
C THR A 45 -16.40 4.79 -9.15
N GLY A 46 -15.56 3.93 -9.72
CA GLY A 46 -14.21 4.32 -10.16
C GLY A 46 -13.18 4.32 -9.02
N ILE A 47 -13.18 3.26 -8.21
CA ILE A 47 -12.28 3.09 -7.06
C ILE A 47 -10.82 3.22 -7.46
N VAL A 48 -10.43 2.68 -8.63
CA VAL A 48 -9.07 2.75 -9.14
C VAL A 48 -8.67 4.19 -9.44
N THR A 49 -9.56 4.97 -10.05
CA THR A 49 -9.33 6.40 -10.33
C THR A 49 -9.22 7.22 -9.04
N ALA A 50 -10.01 6.88 -8.01
CA ALA A 50 -10.00 7.60 -6.75
C ALA A 50 -8.69 7.40 -5.96
N ILE A 51 -8.12 6.19 -5.98
CA ILE A 51 -6.92 5.86 -5.20
C ILE A 51 -5.61 6.22 -5.92
N ILE A 52 -5.60 6.27 -7.24
CA ILE A 52 -4.40 6.61 -8.01
C ILE A 52 -4.11 8.12 -7.93
N PRO A 53 -2.87 8.53 -7.62
CA PRO A 53 -2.49 9.94 -7.67
C PRO A 53 -2.55 10.49 -9.11
N GLY A 54 -3.21 11.64 -9.30
CA GLY A 54 -3.44 12.23 -10.63
C GLY A 54 -2.24 12.94 -11.25
N ASN A 55 -1.16 13.14 -10.48
CA ASN A 55 0.08 13.80 -10.91
C ASN A 55 1.14 12.80 -11.42
N LEU A 56 0.82 11.52 -11.52
CA LEU A 56 1.73 10.50 -12.05
C LEU A 56 1.74 10.53 -13.58
N ASP A 57 2.91 10.30 -14.18
CA ASP A 57 3.00 10.06 -15.62
C ASP A 57 2.31 8.74 -16.01
N ASN A 58 2.02 8.60 -17.31
CA ASN A 58 1.28 7.46 -17.83
C ASN A 58 1.99 6.11 -17.61
N VAL A 59 3.32 6.08 -17.59
CA VAL A 59 4.10 4.84 -17.40
C VAL A 59 4.01 4.39 -15.96
N ILE A 60 4.23 5.30 -15.00
CA ILE A 60 4.07 4.98 -13.58
C ILE A 60 2.63 4.61 -13.27
N ARG A 61 1.65 5.32 -13.84
CA ARG A 61 0.22 5.00 -13.68
C ARG A 61 -0.11 3.59 -14.16
N ALA A 62 0.33 3.20 -15.35
CA ALA A 62 0.11 1.85 -15.87
C ALA A 62 0.76 0.79 -14.99
N LYS A 63 2.01 1.03 -14.56
CA LYS A 63 2.74 0.13 -13.66
C LYS A 63 2.06 -0.02 -12.30
N LEU A 64 1.47 1.08 -11.79
CA LEU A 64 0.73 1.10 -10.54
C LEU A 64 -0.56 0.26 -10.64
N ILE A 65 -1.31 0.41 -11.72
CA ILE A 65 -2.53 -0.39 -11.98
C ILE A 65 -2.18 -1.88 -12.05
N GLN A 66 -1.14 -2.23 -12.80
CA GLN A 66 -0.66 -3.61 -12.90
C GLN A 66 -0.18 -4.14 -11.54
N GLY A 67 0.62 -3.35 -10.83
CA GLY A 67 1.15 -3.70 -9.52
C GLY A 67 0.07 -3.87 -8.47
N LEU A 68 -1.02 -3.09 -8.54
CA LEU A 68 -2.15 -3.22 -7.64
C LEU A 68 -2.85 -4.57 -7.83
N GLY A 69 -3.12 -4.96 -9.08
CA GLY A 69 -3.68 -6.28 -9.39
C GLY A 69 -2.78 -7.42 -8.90
N TYR A 70 -1.48 -7.35 -9.23
CA TYR A 70 -0.48 -8.32 -8.79
C TYR A 70 -0.42 -8.43 -7.25
N SER A 71 -0.43 -7.30 -6.55
CA SER A 71 -0.29 -7.26 -5.10
C SER A 71 -1.54 -7.80 -4.40
N ILE A 72 -2.74 -7.50 -4.92
CA ILE A 72 -3.99 -8.08 -4.42
C ILE A 72 -3.98 -9.60 -4.60
N ASP A 73 -3.55 -10.10 -5.74
CA ASP A 73 -3.46 -11.54 -6.00
C ASP A 73 -2.44 -12.23 -5.06
N ALA A 74 -1.30 -11.57 -4.82
CA ALA A 74 -0.24 -12.07 -3.94
C ALA A 74 -0.64 -12.10 -2.45
N LEU A 75 -1.54 -11.21 -2.02
CA LEU A 75 -2.04 -11.20 -0.64
C LEU A 75 -2.94 -12.39 -0.33
N ASN A 76 -3.59 -12.98 -1.34
CA ASN A 76 -4.40 -14.17 -1.20
C ASN A 76 -5.52 -14.08 -0.13
N ILE A 77 -6.05 -12.88 0.13
CA ILE A 77 -7.05 -12.68 1.19
C ILE A 77 -8.42 -13.21 0.75
N VAL A 78 -8.77 -13.04 -0.53
CA VAL A 78 -9.99 -13.58 -1.11
C VAL A 78 -9.69 -14.14 -2.49
N ASP A 79 -9.66 -15.47 -2.59
CA ASP A 79 -9.43 -16.18 -3.85
C ASP A 79 -10.42 -15.79 -4.96
N GLU A 80 -11.67 -15.50 -4.59
CA GLU A 80 -12.73 -15.07 -5.51
C GLU A 80 -12.40 -13.72 -6.19
N CYS A 81 -11.62 -12.86 -5.56
CA CYS A 81 -11.22 -11.57 -6.15
C CYS A 81 -10.18 -11.73 -7.26
N LYS A 82 -9.45 -12.85 -7.31
CA LYS A 82 -8.44 -13.11 -8.35
C LYS A 82 -9.06 -13.27 -9.74
N ASN A 83 -10.27 -13.84 -9.78
CA ASN A 83 -10.99 -14.20 -11.00
C ASN A 83 -11.84 -13.06 -11.58
N GLN A 84 -11.76 -11.85 -11.00
CA GLN A 84 -12.49 -10.69 -11.51
C GLN A 84 -11.94 -10.26 -12.88
N GLY A 85 -12.85 -9.94 -13.82
CA GLY A 85 -12.50 -9.67 -15.21
C GLY A 85 -11.80 -8.33 -15.44
N THR A 86 -11.88 -7.40 -14.49
CA THR A 86 -11.23 -6.08 -14.57
C THR A 86 -10.55 -5.71 -13.26
N ILE A 87 -9.54 -4.83 -13.34
CA ILE A 87 -8.86 -4.30 -12.14
C ILE A 87 -9.82 -3.54 -11.22
N GLU A 88 -10.79 -2.82 -11.80
CA GLU A 88 -11.82 -2.09 -11.04
C GLU A 88 -12.64 -3.07 -10.19
N GLN A 89 -13.15 -4.16 -10.78
CA GLN A 89 -13.88 -5.20 -10.06
C GLN A 89 -13.00 -5.91 -9.03
N LYS A 90 -11.72 -6.16 -9.34
CA LYS A 90 -10.77 -6.78 -8.41
C LYS A 90 -10.55 -5.91 -7.17
N VAL A 91 -10.32 -4.62 -7.34
CA VAL A 91 -10.11 -3.68 -6.23
C VAL A 91 -11.39 -3.48 -5.43
N GLN A 92 -12.56 -3.42 -6.08
CA GLN A 92 -13.85 -3.38 -5.41
C GLN A 92 -14.09 -4.64 -4.57
N CYS A 93 -13.83 -5.82 -5.12
CA CYS A 93 -13.94 -7.09 -4.41
C CYS A 93 -13.01 -7.13 -3.19
N PHE A 94 -11.75 -6.72 -3.38
CA PHE A 94 -10.77 -6.62 -2.30
C PHE A 94 -11.21 -5.63 -1.20
N ALA A 95 -11.71 -4.45 -1.57
CA ALA A 95 -12.23 -3.47 -0.62
C ALA A 95 -13.44 -4.01 0.16
N ALA A 96 -14.38 -4.69 -0.51
CA ALA A 96 -15.53 -5.31 0.12
C ALA A 96 -15.15 -6.43 1.10
N ALA A 97 -14.06 -7.15 0.82
CA ALA A 97 -13.49 -8.11 1.76
C ALA A 97 -12.85 -7.40 2.96
N LEU A 98 -12.05 -6.38 2.70
CA LEU A 98 -11.31 -5.64 3.71
C LEU A 98 -12.22 -4.97 4.75
N VAL A 99 -13.39 -4.44 4.32
CA VAL A 99 -14.39 -3.84 5.23
C VAL A 99 -14.91 -4.82 6.29
N LYS A 100 -14.89 -6.13 6.01
CA LYS A 100 -15.35 -7.16 6.95
C LYS A 100 -14.34 -7.47 8.06
N GLU A 101 -13.09 -7.05 7.88
CA GLU A 101 -12.00 -7.29 8.82
C GLU A 101 -12.00 -6.27 9.96
N HIS A 102 -11.41 -6.65 11.10
CA HIS A 102 -11.17 -5.72 12.22
C HIS A 102 -10.27 -4.54 11.78
N PRO A 103 -10.47 -3.29 12.28
CA PRO A 103 -9.68 -2.13 11.85
C PRO A 103 -8.16 -2.31 11.90
N ASP A 104 -7.63 -3.02 12.90
CA ASP A 104 -6.19 -3.31 12.99
C ASP A 104 -5.72 -4.29 11.92
N MET A 105 -6.56 -5.25 11.54
CA MET A 105 -6.29 -6.17 10.45
C MET A 105 -6.36 -5.44 9.10
N GLN A 106 -7.30 -4.50 8.95
CA GLN A 106 -7.33 -3.61 7.78
C GLN A 106 -6.01 -2.86 7.62
N ASP A 107 -5.49 -2.28 8.70
CA ASP A 107 -4.19 -1.60 8.70
C ASP A 107 -3.04 -2.53 8.31
N ALA A 108 -2.97 -3.73 8.88
CA ALA A 108 -1.93 -4.70 8.57
C ALA A 108 -1.96 -5.14 7.10
N ILE A 109 -3.16 -5.43 6.58
CA ILE A 109 -3.38 -5.81 5.19
C ILE A 109 -2.96 -4.68 4.24
N LEU A 110 -3.37 -3.44 4.53
CA LEU A 110 -3.04 -2.28 3.71
C LEU A 110 -1.54 -1.95 3.73
N GLN A 111 -0.88 -2.11 4.88
CA GLN A 111 0.58 -2.00 4.95
C GLN A 111 1.25 -3.08 4.09
N LYS A 112 0.78 -4.33 4.16
CA LYS A 112 1.34 -5.40 3.32
C LYS A 112 1.09 -5.15 1.83
N LEU A 113 -0.09 -4.65 1.47
CA LEU A 113 -0.43 -4.22 0.11
C LEU A 113 0.54 -3.13 -0.36
N ALA A 114 0.81 -2.12 0.47
CA ALA A 114 1.73 -1.05 0.14
C ALA A 114 3.15 -1.57 -0.09
N ALA A 115 3.63 -2.51 0.73
CA ALA A 115 4.96 -3.08 0.59
C ALA A 115 5.11 -3.91 -0.69
N LEU A 116 4.11 -4.72 -1.04
CA LEU A 116 4.08 -5.48 -2.29
C LEU A 116 4.04 -4.55 -3.50
N LEU A 117 3.19 -3.52 -3.44
CA LEU A 117 3.05 -2.53 -4.51
C LEU A 117 4.33 -1.74 -4.73
N ALA A 118 4.97 -1.28 -3.64
CA ALA A 118 6.24 -0.55 -3.70
C ALA A 118 7.36 -1.42 -4.30
N ARG A 119 7.43 -2.69 -3.93
CA ARG A 119 8.39 -3.63 -4.52
C ARG A 119 8.15 -3.82 -6.03
N PHE A 120 6.89 -3.95 -6.43
CA PHE A 120 6.53 -4.07 -7.85
C PHE A 120 6.94 -2.80 -8.63
N LEU A 121 6.64 -1.62 -8.08
CA LEU A 121 7.04 -0.33 -8.67
C LEU A 121 8.57 -0.20 -8.77
N GLY A 122 9.29 -0.65 -7.74
CA GLY A 122 10.76 -0.71 -7.71
C GLY A 122 11.40 -1.84 -8.52
N GLY A 123 10.62 -2.52 -9.37
CA GLY A 123 11.13 -3.56 -10.28
C GLY A 123 11.65 -4.81 -9.58
N ASN A 124 11.22 -5.07 -8.34
CA ASN A 124 11.66 -6.21 -7.54
C ASN A 124 13.18 -6.28 -7.29
N THR A 125 13.88 -5.14 -7.35
CA THR A 125 15.34 -5.04 -7.19
C THR A 125 15.82 -5.34 -5.77
N THR A 126 14.96 -5.10 -4.77
CA THR A 126 15.25 -5.30 -3.35
C THR A 126 14.35 -6.38 -2.73
N LYS A 127 14.83 -7.02 -1.65
CA LYS A 127 14.08 -8.05 -0.91
C LYS A 127 12.79 -7.48 -0.30
N GLN A 128 11.73 -8.30 -0.24
CA GLN A 128 10.41 -7.90 0.28
C GLN A 128 10.45 -7.36 1.71
N ASN A 129 11.24 -7.98 2.59
CA ASN A 129 11.33 -7.59 4.00
C ASN A 129 11.86 -6.14 4.19
N ILE A 130 12.63 -5.63 3.23
CA ILE A 130 13.09 -4.23 3.24
C ILE A 130 11.91 -3.29 2.98
N TYR A 131 11.09 -3.58 1.97
CA TYR A 131 9.86 -2.81 1.70
C TYR A 131 8.87 -2.92 2.86
N ASP A 132 8.72 -4.11 3.45
CA ASP A 132 7.86 -4.33 4.61
C ASP A 132 8.30 -3.45 5.79
N LEU A 133 9.59 -3.46 6.12
CA LEU A 133 10.15 -2.64 7.20
C LEU A 133 9.98 -1.15 6.94
N PHE A 134 10.24 -0.69 5.71
CA PHE A 134 10.16 0.73 5.39
C PHE A 134 8.71 1.25 5.41
N VAL A 135 7.76 0.47 4.89
CA VAL A 135 6.33 0.77 4.98
C VAL A 135 5.88 0.84 6.44
N GLN A 136 6.23 -0.16 7.26
CA GLN A 136 5.86 -0.20 8.68
C GLN A 136 6.48 0.98 9.45
N ALA A 137 7.73 1.33 9.17
CA ALA A 137 8.41 2.48 9.75
C ALA A 137 7.67 3.79 9.39
N LYS A 138 7.37 4.03 8.11
CA LYS A 138 6.64 5.22 7.66
C LYS A 138 5.23 5.27 8.23
N PHE A 139 4.51 4.16 8.25
CA PHE A 139 3.18 4.07 8.85
C PHE A 139 3.20 4.39 10.36
N SER A 140 4.17 3.83 11.09
CA SER A 140 4.34 4.08 12.53
C SER A 140 4.64 5.55 12.84
N VAL A 141 5.43 6.22 11.99
CA VAL A 141 5.71 7.66 12.13
C VAL A 141 4.48 8.51 11.82
N ALA A 142 3.62 8.07 10.90
CA ALA A 142 2.41 8.79 10.51
C ALA A 142 1.25 8.65 11.52
N LYS A 143 1.16 7.50 12.23
CA LYS A 143 0.11 7.22 13.24
C LYS A 143 0.45 7.75 14.65
N ALA A 144 1.71 8.09 14.92
CA ALA A 144 2.21 8.56 16.22
C ALA A 144 2.42 10.09 16.29
#